data_AF-A0A7T0JQL2-F1
#
_entry.id   AF-A0A7T0JQL2-F1
#
_cell.length_a   1.000
_cell.length_b   1.000
_cell.length_c   1.000
_cell.angle_alpha   90.00
_cell.angle_beta   90.00
_cell.angle_gamma   90.00
#
_symmetry.space_group_name_H-M   'P 1'
#
loop_
_entity.id
_entity.type
_entity.pdbx_description
1 polymer ?
#
loop_
_entity_poly.entity_id
_entity_poly.type
_entity_poly.pdbx_seq_one_letter_code
_entity_poly.pdbx_strand_id
1 'polypeptide(L)'
;MADQYHKNSVAMASSTATHQQDAGRLNNRAFLRGTKILIVEDFELNRNLFKTFLLHFATDVDTAENGLHALQLIERNQTENPSSPYDAIIMDIHMPVMNGYEATTRLRAIEEYSLLPIIGLSATMMDNETKDCLKYGMNDFVRKPVDVDELLTVLAKWISRGQPE
;
A
#
# COMPACT_ATOMS: atom_id res chain seq x y z
N MET A 1 42.64 21.70 -47.14
CA MET A 1 43.69 21.30 -46.18
C MET A 1 43.60 22.26 -45.01
N ALA A 2 43.39 21.71 -43.80
CA ALA A 2 43.62 22.27 -42.46
C ALA A 2 43.37 23.78 -42.23
N ASP A 3 42.41 24.12 -41.37
CA ASP A 3 42.79 24.41 -39.99
C ASP A 3 41.59 24.56 -39.04
N GLN A 4 41.89 24.21 -37.80
CA GLN A 4 41.01 23.84 -36.71
C GLN A 4 41.06 24.92 -35.61
N TYR A 5 40.09 24.87 -34.69
CA TYR A 5 40.10 25.53 -33.37
C TYR A 5 39.82 27.04 -33.28
N HIS A 6 38.55 27.40 -33.08
CA HIS A 6 38.17 28.15 -31.85
C HIS A 6 36.64 28.25 -31.71
N LYS A 7 36.06 27.60 -30.69
CA LYS A 7 35.26 28.23 -29.62
C LYS A 7 34.45 27.19 -28.82
N ASN A 8 34.77 27.19 -27.52
CA ASN A 8 33.89 27.06 -26.35
C ASN A 8 33.13 25.73 -26.18
N SER A 9 33.49 24.88 -25.20
CA SER A 9 33.31 25.07 -23.75
C SER A 9 31.84 25.16 -23.35
N VAL A 10 31.50 24.37 -22.33
CA VAL A 10 30.20 24.24 -21.63
C VAL A 10 29.26 23.16 -22.18
N ALA A 11 29.37 21.95 -21.63
CA ALA A 11 28.23 21.10 -21.29
C ALA A 11 28.67 19.93 -20.37
N MET A 12 29.14 20.25 -19.15
CA MET A 12 29.33 19.30 -18.05
C MET A 12 28.45 19.77 -16.89
N ALA A 13 27.12 19.77 -17.07
CA ALA A 13 26.18 20.16 -16.00
C ALA A 13 24.73 19.69 -16.24
N SER A 14 24.49 18.49 -16.77
CA SER A 14 23.11 18.00 -16.97
C SER A 14 22.85 16.54 -16.62
N SER A 15 23.75 15.85 -15.91
CA SER A 15 23.56 14.43 -15.59
C SER A 15 23.35 14.08 -14.12
N THR A 16 23.41 15.05 -13.20
CA THR A 16 23.36 14.82 -11.75
C THR A 16 21.97 14.97 -11.11
N ALA A 17 21.03 15.70 -11.74
CA ALA A 17 19.72 15.98 -11.14
C ALA A 17 18.74 14.78 -11.17
N THR A 18 18.80 13.94 -12.22
CA THR A 18 17.89 12.80 -12.38
C THR A 18 18.22 11.65 -11.42
N HIS A 19 19.51 11.40 -11.16
CA HIS A 19 19.94 10.30 -10.28
C HIS A 19 19.71 10.55 -8.79
N GLN A 20 19.69 11.82 -8.34
CA GLN A 20 19.43 12.15 -6.93
C GLN A 20 17.95 12.07 -6.55
N GLN A 21 17.04 12.37 -7.49
CA GLN A 21 15.59 12.26 -7.26
C GLN A 21 15.11 10.80 -7.23
N ASP A 22 15.66 9.94 -8.08
CA ASP A 22 15.35 8.50 -8.09
C ASP A 22 15.87 7.78 -6.84
N ALA A 23 17.07 8.10 -6.38
CA ALA A 23 17.63 7.52 -5.15
C ALA A 23 16.84 7.94 -3.89
N GLY A 24 16.35 9.19 -3.84
CA GLY A 24 15.47 9.66 -2.76
C GLY A 24 14.10 8.97 -2.74
N ARG A 25 13.50 8.72 -3.91
CA ARG A 25 12.25 7.96 -4.06
C ARG A 25 12.40 6.47 -3.72
N LEU A 26 13.52 5.85 -4.10
CA LEU A 26 13.81 4.45 -3.76
C LEU A 26 14.07 4.26 -2.25
N ASN A 27 14.78 5.20 -1.62
CA ASN A 27 15.00 5.18 -0.17
C ASN A 27 13.67 5.31 0.61
N ASN A 28 12.70 6.07 0.08
CA ASN A 28 11.37 6.24 0.70
C ASN A 28 10.46 5.01 0.58
N ARG A 29 10.87 3.96 -0.15
CA ARG A 29 10.08 2.72 -0.33
C ARG A 29 10.72 1.50 0.30
N ALA A 30 11.87 1.66 0.95
CA ALA A 30 12.57 0.58 1.65
C ALA A 30 11.77 -0.01 2.82
N PHE A 31 10.83 0.76 3.40
CA PHE A 31 9.97 0.31 4.49
C PHE A 31 9.06 -0.87 4.10
N LEU A 32 8.74 -1.03 2.80
CA LEU A 32 7.95 -2.14 2.28
C LEU A 32 8.74 -3.44 2.16
N ARG A 33 10.08 -3.39 2.19
CA ARG A 33 10.85 -4.60 1.94
C ARG A 33 10.60 -5.64 3.02
N GLY A 34 10.14 -6.82 2.59
CA GLY A 34 9.80 -7.96 3.44
C GLY A 34 8.49 -7.79 4.22
N THR A 35 7.68 -6.75 3.96
CA THR A 35 6.35 -6.61 4.58
C THR A 35 5.37 -7.57 3.96
N LYS A 36 4.44 -8.11 4.75
CA LYS A 36 3.34 -8.93 4.29
C LYS A 36 2.05 -8.11 4.22
N ILE A 37 1.50 -7.95 3.02
CA ILE A 37 0.32 -7.12 2.77
C ILE A 37 -0.82 -7.99 2.23
N LEU A 38 -2.02 -7.78 2.76
CA LEU A 38 -3.24 -8.37 2.19
C LEU A 38 -3.96 -7.33 1.32
N ILE A 39 -4.18 -7.64 0.04
CA ILE A 39 -5.03 -6.85 -0.84
C ILE A 39 -6.42 -7.48 -0.89
N VAL A 40 -7.47 -6.68 -0.65
CA VAL A 40 -8.86 -7.13 -0.72
C VAL A 40 -9.60 -6.27 -1.74
N GLU A 41 -9.92 -6.86 -2.89
CA GLU A 41 -10.54 -6.18 -4.04
C GLU A 41 -11.28 -7.21 -4.87
N ASP A 42 -12.52 -6.94 -5.26
CA ASP A 42 -13.37 -7.88 -5.99
C ASP A 42 -12.99 -8.00 -7.47
N PHE A 43 -12.59 -6.89 -8.10
CA PHE A 43 -12.21 -6.91 -9.50
C PHE A 43 -10.80 -7.48 -9.71
N GLU A 44 -10.74 -8.64 -10.37
CA GLU A 44 -9.50 -9.41 -10.58
C GLU A 44 -8.36 -8.58 -11.20
N LEU A 45 -8.67 -7.74 -12.18
CA LEU A 45 -7.67 -6.91 -12.84
C LEU A 45 -7.05 -5.90 -11.88
N ASN A 46 -7.86 -5.25 -11.03
CA ASN A 46 -7.37 -4.32 -10.01
C ASN A 46 -6.53 -5.06 -8.95
N ARG A 47 -7.03 -6.19 -8.47
CA ARG A 47 -6.34 -7.04 -7.49
C ARG A 47 -4.97 -7.50 -7.98
N ASN A 48 -4.89 -7.94 -9.24
CA ASN A 48 -3.63 -8.34 -9.88
C ASN A 48 -2.70 -7.14 -10.11
N LEU A 49 -3.23 -5.98 -10.50
CA LEU A 49 -2.44 -4.77 -10.68
C LEU A 49 -1.77 -4.34 -9.36
N PHE A 50 -2.52 -4.29 -8.25
CA PHE A 50 -1.97 -3.97 -6.94
C PHE A 50 -0.94 -5.00 -6.48
N LYS A 51 -1.22 -6.31 -6.68
CA LYS A 51 -0.30 -7.38 -6.33
C LYS A 51 1.02 -7.24 -7.09
N THR A 52 0.96 -7.13 -8.41
CA THR A 52 2.13 -6.95 -9.25
C THR A 52 2.90 -5.71 -8.82
N PHE A 53 2.23 -4.58 -8.59
CA PHE A 53 2.86 -3.36 -8.12
C PHE A 53 3.63 -3.55 -6.80
N LEU A 54 3.00 -4.11 -5.77
CA LEU A 54 3.64 -4.27 -4.45
C LEU A 54 4.81 -5.27 -4.48
N LEU A 55 4.71 -6.34 -5.26
CA LEU A 55 5.80 -7.30 -5.44
C LEU A 55 7.11 -6.66 -5.96
N HIS A 56 7.05 -5.54 -6.69
CA HIS A 56 8.25 -4.79 -7.11
C HIS A 56 9.07 -4.23 -5.93
N PHE A 57 8.46 -4.09 -4.74
CA PHE A 57 9.13 -3.63 -3.52
C PHE A 57 9.57 -4.77 -2.60
N ALA A 58 9.58 -6.02 -3.10
CA ALA A 58 9.91 -7.21 -2.33
C ALA A 58 9.04 -7.39 -1.08
N THR A 59 7.75 -7.07 -1.20
CA THR A 59 6.70 -7.44 -0.23
C THR A 59 6.27 -8.90 -0.45
N ASP A 60 5.76 -9.55 0.60
CA ASP A 60 4.90 -10.72 0.46
C ASP A 60 3.44 -10.25 0.32
N VAL A 61 2.68 -10.83 -0.60
CA VAL A 61 1.34 -10.33 -0.96
C VAL A 61 0.34 -11.45 -1.12
N ASP A 62 -0.61 -11.49 -0.19
CA ASP A 62 -1.83 -12.27 -0.33
C ASP A 62 -2.95 -11.43 -0.93
N THR A 63 -3.94 -12.10 -1.51
CA THR A 63 -5.06 -11.44 -2.16
C THR A 63 -6.38 -12.12 -1.83
N ALA A 64 -7.39 -11.33 -1.49
CA ALA A 64 -8.77 -11.74 -1.30
C ALA A 64 -9.70 -11.00 -2.26
N GLU A 65 -10.82 -11.64 -2.59
CA GLU A 65 -11.81 -11.12 -3.56
C GLU A 65 -13.04 -10.49 -2.90
N ASN A 66 -13.15 -10.54 -1.57
CA ASN A 66 -14.18 -9.89 -0.77
C ASN A 66 -13.78 -9.94 0.72
N GLY A 67 -14.56 -9.27 1.57
CA GLY A 67 -14.31 -9.22 3.01
C GLY A 67 -14.34 -10.59 3.71
N LEU A 68 -15.16 -11.53 3.26
CA LEU A 68 -15.25 -12.86 3.87
C LEU A 68 -14.00 -13.69 3.59
N HIS A 69 -13.53 -13.67 2.35
CA HIS A 69 -12.27 -14.34 1.98
C HIS A 69 -11.08 -13.73 2.73
N ALA A 70 -11.07 -12.40 2.94
CA ALA A 70 -10.03 -11.75 3.74
C ALA A 70 -9.99 -12.27 5.18
N LEU A 71 -11.14 -12.39 5.86
CA LEU A 71 -11.22 -12.94 7.21
C LEU A 71 -10.70 -14.38 7.28
N GLN A 72 -11.05 -15.23 6.30
CA GLN A 72 -10.60 -16.62 6.22
C GLN A 72 -9.08 -16.74 6.04
N LEU A 73 -8.48 -15.88 5.21
CA LEU A 73 -7.02 -15.85 5.03
C LEU A 73 -6.29 -15.42 6.30
N ILE A 74 -6.82 -14.41 6.99
CA ILE A 74 -6.26 -13.90 8.25
C ILE A 74 -6.28 -15.00 9.32
N GLU A 75 -7.42 -15.66 9.52
CA GLU A 75 -7.57 -16.76 10.48
C GLU A 75 -6.64 -17.93 10.17
N ARG A 76 -6.56 -18.32 8.89
CA ARG A 76 -5.66 -19.39 8.46
C ARG A 76 -4.20 -19.03 8.73
N ASN A 77 -3.77 -17.83 8.32
CA ASN A 77 -2.38 -17.41 8.46
C ASN A 77 -1.98 -17.18 9.92
N GLN A 78 -2.90 -16.80 10.80
CA GLN A 78 -2.65 -16.72 12.24
C GLN A 78 -2.30 -18.10 12.82
N THR A 79 -2.93 -19.16 12.33
CA THR A 79 -2.64 -20.53 12.75
C THR A 79 -1.21 -20.95 12.33
N GLU A 80 -0.76 -20.48 11.17
CA GLU A 80 0.58 -20.77 10.63
C GLU A 80 1.67 -19.85 11.22
N ASN A 81 1.33 -18.61 11.57
CA ASN A 81 2.22 -17.62 12.19
C ASN A 81 1.47 -16.78 13.27
N PRO A 82 1.68 -17.09 14.57
CA PRO A 82 0.96 -16.42 15.67
C PRO A 82 1.30 -14.93 15.85
N SER A 83 2.39 -14.46 15.26
CA SER A 83 2.78 -13.04 15.30
C SER A 83 2.13 -12.35 14.10
N SER A 84 1.09 -11.54 14.33
CA SER A 84 0.27 -10.79 13.34
C SER A 84 0.44 -11.20 11.86
N PRO A 85 -0.56 -11.83 11.21
CA PRO A 85 -0.38 -12.44 9.90
C PRO A 85 -0.07 -11.44 8.76
N TYR A 86 -0.29 -10.14 8.99
CA TYR A 86 -0.05 -9.07 8.02
C TYR A 86 0.50 -7.81 8.72
N ASP A 87 1.28 -7.03 7.97
CA ASP A 87 1.75 -5.70 8.35
C ASP A 87 0.71 -4.62 7.99
N ALA A 88 -0.09 -4.84 6.94
CA ALA A 88 -1.19 -3.96 6.54
C ALA A 88 -2.21 -4.70 5.66
N ILE A 89 -3.44 -4.17 5.63
CA ILE A 89 -4.50 -4.55 4.69
C ILE A 89 -4.86 -3.34 3.83
N ILE A 90 -4.91 -3.54 2.51
CA ILE A 90 -5.51 -2.60 1.57
C ILE A 90 -6.89 -3.15 1.21
N MET A 91 -7.95 -2.43 1.60
CA MET A 91 -9.32 -2.95 1.60
C MET A 91 -10.22 -2.08 0.72
N ASP A 92 -10.74 -2.63 -0.37
CA ASP A 92 -11.85 -1.99 -1.06
C ASP A 92 -13.09 -1.91 -0.17
N ILE A 93 -13.79 -0.77 -0.22
CA ILE A 93 -15.00 -0.56 0.56
C ILE A 93 -16.16 -1.30 -0.08
N HIS A 94 -16.31 -1.21 -1.40
CA HIS A 94 -17.51 -1.66 -2.10
C HIS A 94 -17.25 -3.00 -2.79
N MET A 95 -17.57 -4.10 -2.10
CA MET A 95 -17.42 -5.45 -2.62
C MET A 95 -18.70 -6.28 -2.39
N PRO A 96 -18.98 -7.29 -3.25
CA PRO A 96 -20.06 -8.25 -3.01
C PRO A 96 -19.73 -9.17 -1.82
N VAL A 97 -20.75 -9.92 -1.36
CA VAL A 97 -20.67 -10.90 -0.26
C VAL A 97 -20.43 -10.26 1.11
N MET A 98 -19.32 -9.55 1.29
CA MET A 98 -18.98 -8.78 2.49
C MET A 98 -18.17 -7.56 2.08
N ASN A 99 -18.69 -6.38 2.43
CA ASN A 99 -18.05 -5.10 2.12
C ASN A 99 -16.90 -4.80 3.10
N GLY A 100 -16.06 -3.81 2.76
CA GLY A 100 -14.88 -3.46 3.54
C GLY A 100 -15.19 -2.95 4.95
N TYR A 101 -16.32 -2.25 5.14
CA TYR A 101 -16.75 -1.76 6.46
C TYR A 101 -17.13 -2.91 7.41
N GLU A 102 -17.89 -3.88 6.91
CA GLU A 102 -18.29 -5.06 7.68
C GLU A 102 -17.07 -5.91 8.03
N ALA A 103 -16.16 -6.14 7.07
CA ALA A 103 -14.91 -6.86 7.30
C ALA A 103 -14.05 -6.17 8.36
N THR A 104 -13.88 -4.85 8.26
CA THR A 104 -13.12 -4.04 9.23
C THR A 104 -13.75 -4.13 10.62
N THR A 105 -15.07 -4.00 10.72
CA THR A 105 -15.78 -4.10 12.01
C THR A 105 -15.55 -5.45 12.68
N ARG A 106 -15.61 -6.54 11.90
CA ARG A 106 -15.35 -7.90 12.40
C ARG A 106 -13.90 -8.08 12.84
N LEU A 107 -12.93 -7.54 12.09
CA LEU A 107 -11.52 -7.57 12.49
C LEU A 107 -11.28 -6.78 13.78
N ARG A 108 -11.91 -5.61 13.95
CA ARG A 108 -11.76 -4.80 15.17
C ARG A 108 -12.39 -5.45 16.41
N ALA A 109 -13.32 -6.38 16.24
CA ALA A 109 -13.90 -7.16 17.34
C ALA A 109 -12.96 -8.26 17.86
N ILE A 110 -11.86 -8.55 17.16
CA ILE A 110 -10.85 -9.55 17.54
C ILE A 110 -9.65 -8.79 18.12
N GLU A 111 -9.30 -9.09 19.37
CA GLU A 111 -8.28 -8.34 20.13
C GLU A 111 -6.93 -8.31 19.41
N GLU A 112 -6.53 -9.45 18.84
CA GLU A 112 -5.29 -9.64 18.10
C GLU A 112 -5.20 -8.75 16.84
N TYR A 113 -6.32 -8.32 16.27
CA TYR A 113 -6.39 -7.50 15.05
C TYR A 113 -6.87 -6.08 15.30
N SER A 114 -7.08 -5.70 16.56
CA SER A 114 -7.57 -4.37 16.94
C SER A 114 -6.67 -3.23 16.42
N LEU A 115 -5.35 -3.47 16.33
CA LEU A 115 -4.36 -2.51 15.84
C LEU A 115 -3.85 -2.78 14.43
N LEU A 116 -4.30 -3.86 13.77
CA LEU A 116 -3.86 -4.19 12.41
C LEU A 116 -4.19 -3.02 11.45
N PRO A 117 -3.20 -2.45 10.74
CA PRO A 117 -3.48 -1.36 9.80
C PRO A 117 -4.42 -1.78 8.67
N ILE A 118 -5.54 -1.08 8.53
CA ILE A 118 -6.51 -1.27 7.45
C ILE A 118 -6.68 0.06 6.73
N ILE A 119 -6.23 0.10 5.47
CA ILE A 119 -6.31 1.25 4.58
C ILE A 119 -7.46 1.03 3.60
N GLY A 120 -8.50 1.84 3.69
CA GLY A 120 -9.67 1.76 2.82
C GLY A 120 -9.40 2.33 1.42
N LEU A 121 -9.92 1.71 0.37
CA LEU A 121 -9.99 2.31 -0.96
C LEU A 121 -11.40 2.86 -1.17
N SER A 122 -11.52 4.18 -1.29
CA SER A 122 -12.82 4.87 -1.37
C SER A 122 -13.05 5.48 -2.75
N ALA A 123 -14.26 5.31 -3.29
CA ALA A 123 -14.63 5.85 -4.60
C ALA A 123 -15.00 7.34 -4.56
N THR A 124 -15.44 7.86 -3.41
CA THR A 124 -15.91 9.24 -3.27
C THR A 124 -15.20 9.98 -2.14
N MET A 125 -14.92 11.26 -2.33
CA MET A 125 -14.44 12.12 -1.22
C MET A 125 -15.58 12.90 -0.59
N MET A 126 -16.79 12.33 -0.62
CA MET A 126 -17.88 12.92 0.12
C MET A 126 -17.59 12.71 1.61
N ASP A 127 -17.87 13.75 2.41
CA ASP A 127 -17.61 13.73 3.86
C ASP A 127 -18.16 12.50 4.58
N ASN A 128 -19.20 11.85 4.04
CA ASN A 128 -19.77 10.64 4.60
C ASN A 128 -18.85 9.43 4.50
N GLU A 129 -18.25 9.11 3.34
CA GLU A 129 -17.38 7.94 3.21
C GLU A 129 -16.12 8.08 4.06
N THR A 130 -15.50 9.26 4.09
CA THR A 130 -14.36 9.53 4.98
C THR A 130 -14.73 9.37 6.46
N LYS A 131 -15.89 9.86 6.89
CA LYS A 131 -16.38 9.67 8.27
C LYS A 131 -16.72 8.21 8.55
N ASP A 132 -17.27 7.50 7.57
CA ASP A 132 -17.63 6.10 7.70
C ASP A 132 -16.36 5.22 7.83
N CYS A 133 -15.30 5.44 7.05
CA CYS A 133 -14.02 4.74 7.21
C CYS A 133 -13.53 4.77 8.66
N LEU A 134 -13.47 5.97 9.25
CA LEU A 134 -13.03 6.13 10.64
C LEU A 134 -14.02 5.49 11.63
N LYS A 135 -15.33 5.66 11.41
CA LYS A 135 -16.38 5.08 12.25
C LYS A 135 -16.33 3.54 12.28
N TYR A 136 -16.01 2.90 11.17
CA TYR A 136 -15.89 1.44 11.06
C TYR A 136 -14.51 0.92 11.47
N GLY A 137 -13.58 1.80 11.86
CA GLY A 137 -12.28 1.45 12.43
C GLY A 137 -11.15 1.28 11.42
N MET A 138 -11.30 1.78 10.19
CA MET A 138 -10.19 1.88 9.24
C MET A 138 -9.21 2.96 9.73
N ASN A 139 -7.93 2.74 9.48
CA ASN A 139 -6.85 3.63 9.93
C ASN A 139 -6.72 4.85 9.03
N ASP A 140 -6.88 4.65 7.74
CA ASP A 140 -6.78 5.68 6.71
C ASP A 140 -7.51 5.24 5.45
N PHE A 141 -7.50 6.09 4.42
CA PHE A 141 -8.05 5.75 3.12
C PHE A 141 -7.26 6.39 1.99
N VAL A 142 -7.40 5.81 0.80
CA VAL A 142 -6.86 6.34 -0.47
C VAL A 142 -8.00 6.41 -1.48
N ARG A 143 -8.07 7.51 -2.22
CA ARG A 143 -9.13 7.71 -3.21
C ARG A 143 -8.91 6.83 -4.44
N LYS A 144 -10.00 6.28 -5.00
CA LYS A 144 -10.03 5.73 -6.36
C LYS A 144 -10.26 6.86 -7.39
N PRO A 145 -9.60 6.86 -8.57
CA PRO A 145 -8.54 5.94 -8.98
C PRO A 145 -7.29 6.12 -8.11
N VAL A 146 -6.67 5.00 -7.71
CA VAL A 146 -5.58 5.02 -6.72
C VAL A 146 -4.35 5.70 -7.28
N ASP A 147 -3.95 6.80 -6.64
CA ASP A 147 -2.63 7.37 -6.81
C ASP A 147 -1.62 6.53 -6.01
N VAL A 148 -0.59 6.07 -6.71
CA VAL A 148 0.43 5.19 -6.14
C VAL A 148 1.28 5.89 -5.09
N ASP A 149 1.67 7.14 -5.31
CA ASP A 149 2.50 7.87 -4.36
C ASP A 149 1.68 8.24 -3.10
N GLU A 150 0.38 8.49 -3.23
CA GLU A 150 -0.55 8.63 -2.11
C GLU A 150 -0.64 7.32 -1.30
N LEU A 151 -0.89 6.19 -1.96
CA LEU A 151 -0.96 4.88 -1.31
C LEU A 151 0.33 4.55 -0.56
N LEU A 152 1.48 4.79 -1.16
CA LEU A 152 2.77 4.56 -0.52
C LEU A 152 2.98 5.46 0.69
N THR A 153 2.56 6.72 0.62
CA THR A 153 2.64 7.67 1.75
C THR A 153 1.79 7.19 2.93
N VAL A 154 0.57 6.72 2.64
CA VAL A 154 -0.33 6.17 3.66
C VAL A 154 0.23 4.87 4.24
N LEU A 155 0.74 3.96 3.41
CA LEU A 155 1.38 2.73 3.90
C LEU A 155 2.61 3.02 4.77
N ALA A 156 3.44 4.00 4.39
CA ALA A 156 4.63 4.40 5.15
C ALA A 156 4.26 4.93 6.54
N LYS A 157 3.12 5.62 6.66
CA LYS A 157 2.61 6.14 7.93
C LYS A 157 2.18 5.03 8.89
N TRP A 158 1.62 3.93 8.37
CA TRP A 158 0.98 2.90 9.18
C TRP A 158 1.80 1.61 9.34
N ILE A 159 2.70 1.30 8.41
CA ILE A 159 3.62 0.18 8.55
C ILE A 159 4.79 0.62 9.44
N SER A 160 4.67 0.35 10.73
CA SER A 160 5.76 0.52 11.69
C SER A 160 6.63 -0.73 11.72
N ARG A 161 7.63 -0.80 10.84
CA ARG A 161 8.82 -1.58 11.18
C ARG A 161 9.65 -0.72 12.09
N GLY A 162 9.84 -1.18 13.34
CA GLY A 162 10.70 -0.50 14.30
C GLY A 162 11.97 -0.06 13.60
N GLN A 163 12.31 1.23 13.73
CA GLN A 163 13.70 1.61 13.52
C GLN A 163 14.53 0.64 14.37
N PRO A 164 15.59 0.02 13.82
CA PRO A 164 16.51 -0.70 14.68
C PRO A 164 16.97 0.29 15.74
N GLU A 165 16.80 -0.08 17.02
CA GLU A 165 17.45 0.61 18.13
C GLU A 165 18.97 0.68 17.89
#